data_AF-A0A7S4VMP6-F1
#
_entry.id   AF-A0A7S4VMP6-F1
#
_cell.length_a   1.000
_cell.length_b   1.000
_cell.length_c   1.000
_cell.angle_alpha   90.00
_cell.angle_beta   90.00
_cell.angle_gamma   90.00
#
_symmetry.space_group_name_H-M   'P 1'
#
loop_
_entity.id
_entity.type
_entity.pdbx_description
1 polymer ?
#
loop_
_entity_poly.entity_id
_entity_poly.type
_entity_poly.pdbx_seq_one_letter_code
_entity_poly.pdbx_strand_id
1 'polypeptide(L)'
;NFASIRLLHYAPVTSKPENGLFACGAHSDYGMITLLMTDENPGLQIQTQTGEWMDVPPSSIDDGLFIVNLGDMMERWTNGLFRSTVHRVLTSGDRDRYSVPFFYEPNFDTRVECLDVCCSPDNPPKYPPTTSGQHLLDKYKQTHADFKPQG
;
A
#
# COMPACT_ATOMS: atom_id res chain seq x y z
N ASN A 1 5.83 -14.53 11.80
CA ASN A 1 5.40 -13.52 10.81
C ASN A 1 4.10 -12.95 11.30
N PHE A 2 3.84 -11.67 11.06
CA PHE A 2 2.55 -11.04 11.38
C PHE A 2 1.68 -11.04 10.13
N ALA A 3 0.40 -11.34 10.27
CA ALA A 3 -0.52 -11.30 9.15
C ALA A 3 -1.85 -10.69 9.59
N SER A 4 -2.45 -9.89 8.72
CA SER A 4 -3.76 -9.30 8.99
C SER A 4 -4.62 -9.29 7.73
N ILE A 5 -5.92 -9.41 7.91
CA ILE A 5 -6.91 -9.28 6.84
C ILE A 5 -7.81 -8.11 7.18
N ARG A 6 -8.15 -7.28 6.18
CA ARG A 6 -9.17 -6.24 6.32
C ARG A 6 -10.31 -6.54 5.36
N LEU A 7 -11.54 -6.39 5.84
CA LEU A 7 -12.73 -6.43 5.01
C LEU A 7 -13.15 -4.99 4.75
N LEU A 8 -13.07 -4.55 3.50
CA LEU A 8 -13.34 -3.16 3.12
C LEU A 8 -14.61 -3.10 2.29
N HIS A 9 -15.49 -2.18 2.68
CA HIS A 9 -16.70 -1.81 1.96
C HIS A 9 -16.62 -0.32 1.64
N TYR A 10 -16.84 0.02 0.38
CA TYR A 10 -16.93 1.39 -0.11
C TYR A 10 -18.35 1.63 -0.60
N ALA A 11 -19.05 2.54 0.07
CA ALA A 11 -20.40 2.95 -0.29
C ALA A 11 -20.43 3.58 -1.71
N PRO A 12 -21.60 3.58 -2.38
CA PRO A 12 -21.80 4.16 -3.71
C PRO A 12 -21.80 5.70 -3.64
N VAL A 13 -20.66 6.28 -3.30
CA VAL A 13 -20.42 7.72 -3.27
C VAL A 13 -19.39 8.05 -4.33
N THR A 14 -19.68 9.02 -5.20
CA THR A 14 -18.73 9.46 -6.22
C THR A 14 -17.54 10.14 -5.55
N SER A 15 -16.33 9.61 -5.79
CA SER A 15 -15.09 10.25 -5.38
C SER A 15 -14.87 11.56 -6.15
N LYS A 16 -14.29 12.57 -5.50
CA LYS A 16 -13.93 13.88 -6.07
C LYS A 16 -12.51 14.25 -5.63
N PRO A 17 -11.47 13.67 -6.26
CA PRO A 17 -10.07 13.87 -5.86
C PRO A 17 -9.65 15.34 -5.75
N GLU A 18 -10.16 16.20 -6.63
CA GLU A 18 -9.92 17.63 -6.64
C GLU A 18 -10.41 18.35 -5.38
N ASN A 19 -11.38 17.75 -4.68
CA ASN A 19 -11.93 18.22 -3.41
C ASN A 19 -11.41 17.41 -2.21
N GLY A 20 -10.45 16.51 -2.43
CA GLY A 20 -9.93 15.61 -1.39
C GLY A 20 -10.86 14.47 -1.00
N LEU A 21 -11.92 14.20 -1.78
CA LEU A 21 -12.87 13.13 -1.50
C LEU A 21 -12.45 11.85 -2.22
N PHE A 22 -12.03 10.85 -1.46
CA PHE A 22 -11.60 9.54 -1.94
C PHE A 22 -12.36 8.42 -1.25
N ALA A 23 -12.52 7.28 -1.91
CA ALA A 23 -12.92 6.04 -1.25
C ALA A 23 -11.77 5.48 -0.39
N CYS A 24 -10.54 5.58 -0.90
CA CYS A 24 -9.31 5.41 -0.11
C CYS A 24 -8.25 6.38 -0.63
N GLY A 25 -7.67 7.18 0.27
CA GLY A 25 -6.63 8.16 -0.08
C GLY A 25 -5.35 7.52 -0.60
N ALA A 26 -4.51 8.34 -1.24
CA ALA A 26 -3.21 7.89 -1.75
C ALA A 26 -2.26 7.47 -0.61
N HIS A 27 -1.72 6.26 -0.68
CA HIS A 27 -0.76 5.73 0.28
C HIS A 27 0.10 4.62 -0.35
N SER A 28 1.18 4.24 0.33
CA SER A 28 1.91 3.00 0.09
C SER A 28 1.69 2.04 1.24
N ASP A 29 1.79 0.74 1.00
CA ASP A 29 1.69 -0.26 2.07
C ASP A 29 2.97 -0.21 2.93
N TYR A 30 2.81 -0.12 4.25
CA TYR A 30 3.95 0.03 5.17
C TYR A 30 4.80 -1.24 5.28
N GLY A 31 4.21 -2.34 4.81
CA GLY A 31 4.62 -3.69 5.06
C GLY A 31 5.51 -4.33 4.02
N MET A 32 5.41 -5.65 3.86
CA MET A 32 6.18 -6.42 2.89
C MET A 32 5.36 -6.77 1.64
N ILE A 33 4.28 -7.54 1.77
CA ILE A 33 3.44 -7.99 0.64
C ILE A 33 1.97 -7.86 1.02
N THR A 34 1.18 -7.33 0.09
CA THR A 34 -0.29 -7.35 0.15
C THR A 34 -0.85 -8.18 -0.98
N LEU A 35 -1.72 -9.13 -0.65
CA LEU A 35 -2.55 -9.85 -1.61
C LEU A 35 -3.95 -9.26 -1.55
N LEU A 36 -4.37 -8.60 -2.62
CA LEU A 36 -5.64 -7.91 -2.71
C LEU A 36 -6.60 -8.69 -3.59
N MET A 37 -7.70 -9.14 -2.97
CA MET A 37 -8.89 -9.56 -3.68
C MET A 37 -9.83 -8.37 -3.81
N THR A 38 -10.37 -8.14 -5.01
CA THR A 38 -11.37 -7.11 -5.29
C THR A 38 -12.58 -7.75 -5.94
N ASP A 39 -13.71 -7.06 -5.91
CA ASP A 39 -14.82 -7.34 -6.81
C ASP A 39 -14.56 -6.79 -8.23
N GLU A 40 -15.55 -6.93 -9.11
CA GLU A 40 -15.49 -6.48 -10.50
C GLU A 40 -15.62 -4.96 -10.66
N ASN A 41 -15.77 -4.20 -9.58
CA ASN A 41 -15.94 -2.75 -9.67
C ASN A 41 -14.57 -2.05 -9.82
N PRO A 42 -14.41 -1.19 -10.85
CA PRO A 42 -13.18 -0.43 -11.04
C PRO A 42 -12.97 0.56 -9.90
N GLY A 43 -11.74 1.03 -9.72
CA GLY A 43 -11.47 2.10 -8.76
C GLY A 43 -10.06 2.15 -8.21
N LEU A 44 -9.35 1.02 -8.16
CA LEU A 44 -7.97 0.99 -7.74
C LEU A 44 -7.09 1.71 -8.77
N GLN A 45 -6.29 2.65 -8.32
CA GLN A 45 -5.30 3.35 -9.14
C GLN A 45 -3.92 3.25 -8.50
N ILE A 46 -2.90 3.09 -9.33
CA ILE A 46 -1.48 3.16 -8.94
C ILE A 46 -0.83 4.42 -9.51
N GLN A 47 0.15 4.97 -8.80
CA GLN A 47 0.95 6.07 -9.29
C GLN A 47 2.23 5.52 -9.95
N THR A 48 2.42 5.88 -11.21
CA THR A 48 3.61 5.53 -11.99
C THR A 48 4.83 6.34 -11.53
N GLN A 49 6.02 5.97 -12.02
CA GLN A 49 7.25 6.70 -11.70
C GLN A 49 7.28 8.14 -12.24
N THR A 50 6.48 8.45 -13.26
CA THR A 50 6.32 9.82 -13.79
C THR A 50 5.34 10.65 -12.95
N GLY A 51 4.71 10.06 -11.93
CA GLY A 51 3.71 10.71 -11.09
C GLY A 51 2.28 10.62 -11.63
N GLU A 52 2.09 10.02 -12.81
CA GLU A 52 0.77 9.82 -13.42
C GLU A 52 0.00 8.69 -12.74
N TRP A 53 -1.33 8.85 -12.64
CA TRP A 53 -2.22 7.82 -12.11
C TRP A 53 -2.69 6.89 -13.23
N MET A 54 -2.61 5.59 -12.97
CA MET A 54 -3.04 4.53 -13.88
C MET A 54 -4.07 3.65 -13.18
N ASP A 55 -5.17 3.34 -13.88
CA ASP A 55 -6.18 2.40 -13.39
C ASP A 55 -5.63 0.97 -13.40
N VAL A 56 -5.89 0.24 -12.31
CA VAL A 56 -5.68 -1.20 -12.26
C VAL A 56 -6.97 -1.87 -12.74
N PRO A 57 -6.92 -2.72 -13.78
CA PRO A 57 -8.09 -3.44 -14.23
C PRO A 57 -8.70 -4.26 -13.09
N PRO A 58 -10.03 -4.22 -12.89
CA PRO A 58 -10.67 -5.07 -11.90
C PRO A 58 -10.47 -6.54 -12.30
N SER A 59 -10.22 -7.39 -11.30
CA SER A 59 -10.20 -8.84 -11.47
C SER A 59 -11.53 -9.40 -10.95
N SER A 60 -12.20 -10.26 -11.70
CA SER A 60 -13.36 -10.97 -11.17
C SER A 60 -12.91 -11.99 -10.13
N ILE A 61 -13.73 -12.22 -9.11
CA ILE A 61 -13.48 -13.26 -8.12
C ILE A 61 -13.47 -14.66 -8.76
N ASP A 62 -14.22 -14.83 -9.85
CA ASP A 62 -14.32 -16.08 -10.60
C ASP A 62 -13.02 -16.40 -11.36
N ASP A 63 -12.19 -15.39 -11.64
CA ASP A 63 -10.87 -15.58 -12.26
C ASP A 63 -9.84 -16.16 -11.27
N GLY A 64 -10.12 -16.08 -9.96
CA GLY A 64 -9.19 -16.50 -8.90
C GLY A 64 -7.89 -15.68 -8.86
N LEU A 65 -7.90 -14.46 -9.42
CA LEU A 65 -6.74 -13.60 -9.49
C LEU A 65 -6.60 -12.71 -8.25
N PHE A 66 -5.35 -12.45 -7.86
CA PHE A 66 -5.01 -11.50 -6.81
C PHE A 66 -4.17 -10.38 -7.41
N ILE A 67 -4.46 -9.15 -7.01
CA ILE A 67 -3.55 -8.03 -7.20
C ILE A 67 -2.49 -8.12 -6.11
N VAL A 68 -1.21 -8.10 -6.47
CA VAL A 68 -0.08 -8.21 -5.53
C VAL A 68 0.64 -6.88 -5.46
N ASN A 69 0.63 -6.26 -4.27
CA ASN A 69 1.40 -5.05 -3.99
C ASN A 69 2.60 -5.40 -3.10
N LEU A 70 3.70 -4.69 -3.30
CA LEU A 70 4.88 -4.75 -2.45
C LEU A 70 4.93 -3.48 -1.60
N GLY A 71 5.23 -3.62 -0.32
CA GLY A 71 5.28 -2.52 0.62
C GLY A 71 6.69 -2.01 0.90
N ASP A 72 6.77 -1.04 1.80
CA ASP A 72 8.00 -0.34 2.17
C ASP A 72 9.11 -1.28 2.69
N MET A 73 8.77 -2.38 3.37
CA MET A 73 9.76 -3.36 3.88
C MET A 73 10.44 -4.11 2.73
N MET A 74 9.68 -4.49 1.71
CA MET A 74 10.23 -5.14 0.52
C MET A 74 11.08 -4.17 -0.29
N GLU A 75 10.65 -2.91 -0.42
CA GLU A 75 11.47 -1.87 -1.07
C GLU A 75 12.81 -1.67 -0.37
N ARG A 76 12.81 -1.59 0.96
CA ARG A 76 14.03 -1.44 1.78
C ARG A 76 14.97 -2.64 1.65
N TRP A 77 14.45 -3.87 1.75
CA TRP A 77 15.26 -5.07 1.58
C TRP A 77 15.92 -5.14 0.20
N THR A 78 15.16 -4.76 -0.83
CA THR A 78 15.63 -4.87 -2.22
C THR A 78 16.34 -3.63 -2.74
N ASN A 79 16.68 -2.69 -1.85
CA ASN A 79 17.37 -1.45 -2.20
C ASN A 79 16.68 -0.63 -3.30
N GLY A 80 15.34 -0.67 -3.34
CA GLY A 80 14.53 -0.01 -4.35
C GLY A 80 14.45 -0.72 -5.70
N LEU A 81 14.91 -1.97 -5.81
CA LEU A 81 14.70 -2.80 -7.00
C LEU A 81 13.20 -3.08 -7.18
N PHE A 82 12.52 -3.47 -6.10
CA PHE A 82 11.07 -3.46 -6.03
C PHE A 82 10.61 -2.20 -5.32
N ARG A 83 9.54 -1.59 -5.82
CA ARG A 83 9.02 -0.33 -5.26
C ARG A 83 7.71 -0.54 -4.52
N SER A 84 7.58 0.20 -3.43
CA SER A 84 6.37 0.43 -2.67
C SER A 84 5.50 1.45 -3.41
N THR A 85 4.73 0.95 -4.36
CA THR A 85 3.95 1.79 -5.27
C THR A 85 2.81 2.48 -4.53
N VAL A 86 2.75 3.81 -4.65
CA VAL A 86 1.63 4.60 -4.13
C VAL A 86 0.37 4.24 -4.89
N HIS A 87 -0.71 3.99 -4.18
CA HIS A 87 -2.00 3.62 -4.74
C HIS A 87 -3.15 4.29 -3.97
N ARG A 88 -4.31 4.39 -4.62
CA ARG A 88 -5.54 4.98 -4.08
C ARG A 88 -6.76 4.24 -4.61
N VAL A 89 -7.93 4.48 -4.02
CA VAL A 89 -9.21 3.96 -4.52
C VAL A 89 -10.18 5.10 -4.78
N LEU A 90 -10.72 5.14 -6.00
CA LEU A 90 -11.83 5.99 -6.43
C LEU A 90 -13.08 5.13 -6.66
N THR A 91 -14.24 5.76 -6.56
CA THR A 91 -15.55 5.14 -6.81
C THR A 91 -16.37 6.08 -7.70
N SER A 92 -17.08 5.53 -8.70
CA SER A 92 -17.99 6.32 -9.55
C SER A 92 -19.28 6.72 -8.82
N GLY A 93 -19.64 5.97 -7.76
CA GLY A 93 -20.85 6.17 -6.97
C GLY A 93 -22.07 5.39 -7.48
N ASP A 94 -21.92 4.54 -8.49
CA ASP A 94 -23.05 3.79 -9.07
C ASP A 94 -23.36 2.50 -8.29
N ARG A 95 -22.36 1.92 -7.62
CA ARG A 95 -22.42 0.61 -6.97
C ARG A 95 -21.53 0.56 -5.74
N ASP A 96 -21.89 -0.28 -4.77
CA ASP A 96 -21.00 -0.66 -3.68
C ASP A 96 -19.77 -1.38 -4.23
N ARG A 97 -18.61 -1.11 -3.64
CA ARG A 97 -17.37 -1.81 -3.92
C ARG A 97 -16.86 -2.54 -2.69
N TYR A 98 -16.35 -3.75 -2.87
CA TYR A 98 -15.76 -4.57 -1.82
C TYR A 98 -14.34 -4.98 -2.18
N SER A 99 -13.49 -5.06 -1.16
CA SER A 99 -12.15 -5.63 -1.32
C SER A 99 -11.62 -6.21 -0.02
N VAL A 100 -10.75 -7.20 -0.16
CA VAL A 100 -10.15 -7.95 0.94
C VAL A 100 -8.64 -7.97 0.77
N PRO A 101 -7.91 -6.96 1.28
CA PRO A 101 -6.46 -7.04 1.38
C PRO A 101 -6.03 -7.96 2.53
N PHE A 102 -5.15 -8.89 2.20
CA PHE A 102 -4.37 -9.70 3.14
C PHE A 102 -2.94 -9.16 3.17
N PHE A 103 -2.53 -8.64 4.32
CA PHE A 103 -1.20 -8.09 4.57
C PHE A 103 -0.33 -9.16 5.23
N TYR A 104 0.78 -9.50 4.59
CA TYR A 104 1.76 -10.45 5.11
C TYR A 104 3.06 -9.73 5.43
N GLU A 105 3.40 -9.73 6.71
CA GLU A 105 4.39 -8.83 7.29
C GLU A 105 5.53 -9.55 8.01
N PRO A 106 6.73 -8.95 8.05
CA PRO A 106 7.79 -9.39 8.93
C PRO A 106 7.34 -9.33 10.40
N ASN A 107 8.03 -10.06 11.30
CA ASN A 107 7.78 -9.86 12.73
C ASN A 107 8.14 -8.44 13.14
N PHE A 108 7.49 -7.93 14.19
CA PHE A 108 7.69 -6.58 14.71
C PHE A 108 9.17 -6.23 14.99
N ASP A 109 9.93 -7.20 15.48
CA ASP A 109 11.36 -7.10 15.81
C ASP A 109 12.29 -7.46 14.64
N THR A 110 11.76 -7.85 13.48
CA THR A 110 12.57 -8.21 12.31
C THR A 110 13.37 -7.01 11.86
N ARG A 111 14.70 -7.15 11.83
CA ARG A 111 15.62 -6.18 11.28
C ARG A 111 15.45 -6.12 9.75
N VAL A 112 15.24 -4.92 9.24
CA VAL A 112 15.06 -4.62 7.83
C VAL A 112 16.19 -3.68 7.40
N GLU A 113 17.11 -4.23 6.63
CA GLU A 113 18.23 -3.52 6.02
C GLU A 113 18.48 -4.09 4.63
N CYS A 114 19.16 -3.32 3.76
CA CYS A 114 19.43 -3.76 2.40
C CYS A 114 20.09 -5.15 2.38
N LEU A 115 19.52 -6.08 1.61
CA LEU A 115 20.09 -7.41 1.43
C LEU A 115 21.41 -7.32 0.65
N ASP A 116 22.39 -8.15 1.01
CA ASP A 116 23.72 -8.13 0.38
C ASP A 116 23.64 -8.29 -1.15
N VAL A 117 22.71 -9.12 -1.64
CA VAL A 117 22.49 -9.34 -3.09
C VAL A 117 21.85 -8.15 -3.81
N CYS A 118 21.38 -7.14 -3.06
CA CYS A 118 20.72 -5.94 -3.58
C CYS A 118 21.58 -4.67 -3.44
N CYS A 119 22.83 -4.79 -2.97
CA CYS A 119 23.79 -3.69 -2.95
C CYS A 119 25.16 -4.08 -3.51
N SER A 120 25.93 -3.05 -3.86
CA SER A 120 27.31 -3.14 -4.33
C SER A 120 28.04 -1.83 -4.00
N PRO A 121 29.36 -1.73 -4.22
CA PRO A 121 30.07 -0.45 -4.08
C PRO A 121 29.48 0.68 -4.94
N ASP A 122 28.96 0.35 -6.14
CA ASP A 122 28.36 1.33 -7.06
C ASP A 122 26.86 1.57 -6.82
N ASN A 123 26.21 0.70 -6.02
CA ASN A 123 24.82 0.84 -5.59
C ASN A 123 24.74 0.55 -4.07
N PRO A 124 25.24 1.46 -3.22
CA PRO A 124 25.23 1.25 -1.78
C PRO A 124 23.79 1.20 -1.23
N PRO A 125 23.59 0.70 -0.01
CA PRO A 125 22.29 0.75 0.66
C PRO A 125 21.71 2.18 0.69
N LYS A 126 20.51 2.36 0.12
CA LYS A 126 19.82 3.66 -0.01
C LYS A 126 19.06 4.06 1.24
N TYR A 127 18.70 3.09 2.07
CA TYR A 127 17.88 3.29 3.26
C TYR A 127 18.66 2.90 4.52
N PRO A 128 18.53 3.66 5.62
CA PRO A 128 19.10 3.25 6.89
C PRO A 128 18.41 1.98 7.43
N PRO A 129 19.15 1.08 8.10
CA PRO A 129 18.55 -0.06 8.80
C PRO A 129 17.45 0.35 9.77
N THR A 130 16.39 -0.46 9.87
CA THR A 130 15.29 -0.28 10.82
C THR A 130 14.77 -1.65 11.29
N THR A 131 13.70 -1.67 12.08
CA THR A 131 12.87 -2.87 12.27
C THR A 131 11.49 -2.65 11.66
N SER A 132 10.79 -3.74 11.32
CA SER A 132 9.42 -3.65 10.79
C SER A 132 8.48 -2.91 11.75
N GLY A 133 8.61 -3.16 13.05
CA GLY A 133 7.82 -2.51 14.09
C GLY A 133 8.15 -1.04 14.25
N GLN A 134 9.43 -0.67 14.19
CA GLN A 134 9.84 0.73 14.26
C GLN A 134 9.29 1.52 13.07
N HIS A 135 9.41 0.99 11.85
CA HIS A 135 8.85 1.64 10.65
C HIS A 135 7.33 1.79 10.74
N LEU A 136 6.62 0.76 11.21
CA LEU A 136 5.18 0.82 11.45
C LEU A 136 4.81 1.95 12.41
N LEU A 137 5.49 2.04 13.56
CA LEU A 137 5.26 3.10 14.55
C LEU A 137 5.55 4.49 14.00
N ASP A 138 6.61 4.64 13.20
CA ASP A 138 6.97 5.93 12.60
C ASP A 138 5.93 6.39 11.58
N LYS A 139 5.38 5.46 10.78
CA LYS A 139 4.26 5.76 9.88
C LYS A 139 3.00 6.19 10.64
N TYR A 140 2.64 5.49 11.72
CA TYR A 140 1.52 5.91 12.57
C TYR A 140 1.71 7.31 13.15
N LYS A 141 2.92 7.63 13.65
CA LYS A 141 3.22 8.98 14.15
C LYS A 141 3.06 10.03 13.06
N GLN A 142 3.51 9.76 11.84
CA GLN A 142 3.37 10.68 10.70
C GLN A 142 1.88 10.90 10.34
N THR A 143 1.09 9.82 10.25
CA THR A 143 -0.34 9.92 9.94
C THR A 143 -1.14 10.67 11.01
N HIS A 144 -0.70 10.63 12.27
CA HIS A 144 -1.35 11.31 13.40
C HIS A 144 -0.70 12.65 13.79
N ALA A 145 0.39 13.07 13.14
CA ALA A 145 1.10 14.31 13.49
C ALA A 145 0.22 15.57 13.32
N ASP A 146 -0.69 15.54 12.36
CA ASP A 146 -1.60 16.66 12.06
C ASP A 146 -2.95 16.57 12.79
N PHE A 147 -3.17 15.53 13.61
CA PHE A 147 -4.39 15.39 14.40
C PHE A 147 -4.37 16.35 15.59
N LYS A 148 -5.02 17.51 15.44
CA LYS A 148 -5.39 18.37 16.57
C LYS A 148 -6.77 17.93 17.07
N PRO A 149 -6.90 17.37 18.29
CA PRO A 149 -8.21 17.08 18.85
C PRO A 149 -8.99 18.40 18.94
N GLN A 150 -10.18 18.43 18.33
CA GLN A 150 -11.12 19.52 18.53
C GLN A 150 -11.69 19.36 19.94
N GLY A 151 -11.22 20.20 20.85
CA GLY A 151 -11.80 20.43 22.17
C GLY A 151 -12.23 21.88 22.29
#